data_AF-A0A942YX05-F1
#
_entry.id   AF-A0A942YX05-F1
#
_cell.length_a   1.000
_cell.length_b   1.000
_cell.length_c   1.000
_cell.angle_alpha   90.00
_cell.angle_beta   90.00
_cell.angle_gamma   90.00
#
_symmetry.space_group_name_H-M   'P 1'
#
loop_
_entity.id
_entity.type
_entity.pdbx_description
1 polymer ?
#
loop_
_entity_poly.entity_id
_entity_poly.type
_entity_poly.pdbx_seq_one_letter_code
_entity_poly.pdbx_strand_id
1 'polypeptide(L)'
;MVTEKLALHITNTSYEDFSQNAIRESKRSLLNWLGVAIGAANHESMDMVLNVSKLTASQPQATVLGRNEKVDILFASLLNGMSSHIFDFDDTLLETVLHPSAPVFPAILAYAEQQKKTGKDVLEAFIIGCEVEARLALSVYPSHYWRGWHITGSVGGIGAAAAICKLMGLDVEKTIYALGIAATDPTGLREMFGTMTKPYHPGKAAMNGLLAALVGAQGFTASKQSLEAQRGFLNVLSEENKAELVTEQWGEKWEVEKNSYKPFASGIVTHPAIDAIITIQKEHKLQAEEVESIVITAHPLVKELTGKTAITTGLEGKFSVYHCVAAGFFNLKAGVYEFTDEYVNDPSVKNLRDKITLVIDEKIKEDQVHLTVKLTDGPEISLFVEHAIGSADTPMSDEQIKEKFLDVTGEIICSAAKNELIDLIDRFEEVEDLTSFFQLCQPKETANQY
;
A
#
# COMPACT_ATOMS: atom_id res chain seq x y z
N MET A 1 -19.93 16.59 -18.06
CA MET A 1 -19.77 16.54 -16.59
C MET A 1 -18.64 15.56 -16.29
N VAL A 2 -17.79 15.86 -15.31
CA VAL A 2 -16.63 15.00 -14.98
C VAL A 2 -17.12 13.66 -14.43
N THR A 3 -18.06 13.66 -13.47
CA THR A 3 -18.64 12.42 -12.94
C THR A 3 -19.24 11.53 -14.03
N GLU A 4 -20.01 12.10 -14.97
CA GLU A 4 -20.63 11.35 -16.08
C GLU A 4 -19.59 10.78 -17.06
N LYS A 5 -18.57 11.57 -17.42
CA LYS A 5 -17.47 11.10 -18.29
C LYS A 5 -16.69 9.97 -17.63
N LEU A 6 -16.36 10.11 -16.35
CA LEU A 6 -15.66 9.08 -15.58
C LEU A 6 -16.50 7.79 -15.51
N ALA A 7 -17.81 7.89 -15.27
CA ALA A 7 -18.69 6.72 -15.29
C ALA A 7 -18.72 6.04 -16.66
N LEU A 8 -18.80 6.79 -17.76
CA LEU A 8 -18.71 6.24 -19.11
C LEU A 8 -17.38 5.52 -19.37
N HIS A 9 -16.27 6.09 -18.91
CA HIS A 9 -14.95 5.46 -19.01
C HIS A 9 -14.91 4.13 -18.23
N ILE A 10 -15.35 4.13 -16.98
CA ILE A 10 -15.45 2.91 -16.15
C ILE A 10 -16.28 1.82 -16.84
N THR A 11 -17.45 2.17 -17.39
CA THR A 11 -18.34 1.16 -17.98
C THR A 11 -17.87 0.64 -19.33
N ASN A 12 -17.17 1.46 -20.12
CA ASN A 12 -16.85 1.14 -21.51
C ASN A 12 -15.46 0.55 -21.71
N THR A 13 -14.50 0.81 -20.81
CA THR A 13 -13.17 0.18 -20.88
C THR A 13 -13.30 -1.32 -20.64
N SER A 14 -12.72 -2.17 -21.48
CA SER A 14 -12.63 -3.62 -21.27
C SER A 14 -11.19 -4.08 -21.01
N TYR A 15 -11.02 -5.33 -20.57
CA TYR A 15 -9.69 -5.91 -20.35
C TYR A 15 -8.75 -5.76 -21.56
N GLU A 16 -9.28 -5.86 -22.77
CA GLU A 16 -8.53 -5.78 -24.03
C GLU A 16 -7.97 -4.37 -24.31
N ASP A 17 -8.47 -3.34 -23.63
CA ASP A 17 -7.97 -1.97 -23.75
C ASP A 17 -6.69 -1.74 -22.92
N PHE A 18 -6.36 -2.65 -22.00
CA PHE A 18 -5.18 -2.50 -21.15
C PHE A 18 -3.89 -2.84 -21.87
N SER A 19 -2.85 -2.05 -21.60
CA SER A 19 -1.50 -2.38 -22.05
C SER A 19 -1.02 -3.66 -21.35
N GLN A 20 -0.11 -4.40 -21.99
CA GLN A 20 0.55 -5.55 -21.34
C GLN A 20 1.31 -5.13 -20.07
N ASN A 21 1.81 -3.89 -20.03
CA ASN A 21 2.48 -3.34 -18.86
C ASN A 21 1.50 -3.12 -17.70
N ALA A 22 0.31 -2.57 -17.97
CA ALA A 22 -0.72 -2.38 -16.95
C ALA A 22 -1.17 -3.71 -16.34
N ILE A 23 -1.33 -4.76 -17.17
CA ILE A 23 -1.65 -6.12 -16.71
C ILE A 23 -0.50 -6.67 -15.84
N ARG A 24 0.75 -6.53 -16.30
CA ARG A 24 1.93 -6.98 -15.55
C ARG A 24 2.04 -6.29 -14.19
N GLU A 25 1.96 -4.96 -14.15
CA GLU A 25 2.02 -4.19 -12.89
C GLU A 25 0.84 -4.48 -11.97
N SER A 26 -0.33 -4.85 -12.51
CA SER A 26 -1.46 -5.30 -11.70
C SER A 26 -1.17 -6.62 -10.98
N LYS A 27 -0.51 -7.57 -11.64
CA LYS A 27 -0.07 -8.83 -11.02
C LYS A 27 1.02 -8.60 -9.96
N ARG A 28 1.98 -7.72 -10.24
CA ARG A 28 3.01 -7.30 -9.27
C ARG A 28 2.39 -6.64 -8.05
N SER A 29 1.40 -5.78 -8.26
CA SER A 29 0.62 -5.11 -7.20
C SER A 29 -0.15 -6.13 -6.36
N LEU A 30 -0.81 -7.10 -6.99
CA LEU A 30 -1.51 -8.18 -6.29
C LEU A 30 -0.56 -8.99 -5.40
N LEU A 31 0.59 -9.43 -5.92
CA LEU A 31 1.56 -10.22 -5.14
C LEU A 31 2.12 -9.41 -3.96
N ASN A 32 2.51 -8.16 -4.21
CA ASN A 32 3.01 -7.26 -3.18
C ASN A 32 1.96 -7.01 -2.08
N TRP A 33 0.75 -6.60 -2.46
CA TRP A 33 -0.35 -6.33 -1.56
C TRP A 33 -0.74 -7.57 -0.74
N LEU A 34 -0.85 -8.72 -1.40
CA LEU A 34 -1.23 -9.98 -0.76
C LEU A 34 -0.21 -10.40 0.29
N GLY A 35 1.08 -10.25 -0.01
CA GLY A 35 2.16 -10.53 0.93
C GLY A 35 2.02 -9.73 2.22
N VAL A 36 1.83 -8.41 2.11
CA VAL A 36 1.68 -7.54 3.28
C VAL A 36 0.40 -7.85 4.04
N ALA A 37 -0.72 -8.08 3.33
CA ALA A 37 -2.01 -8.41 3.95
C ALA A 37 -1.94 -9.69 4.79
N ILE A 38 -1.32 -10.75 4.26
CA ILE A 38 -1.12 -12.03 4.96
C ILE A 38 -0.09 -11.87 6.08
N GLY A 39 1.04 -11.20 5.82
CA GLY A 39 2.11 -11.01 6.81
C GLY A 39 1.65 -10.29 8.08
N ALA A 40 0.68 -9.38 7.94
CA ALA A 40 0.13 -8.61 9.06
C ALA A 40 -1.12 -9.25 9.71
N ALA A 41 -1.53 -10.45 9.28
CA ALA A 41 -2.79 -11.07 9.71
C ALA A 41 -2.92 -11.30 11.23
N ASN A 42 -1.78 -11.45 11.93
CA ASN A 42 -1.70 -11.67 13.37
C ASN A 42 -1.41 -10.41 14.18
N HIS A 43 -1.38 -9.23 13.56
CA HIS A 43 -1.20 -7.98 14.29
C HIS A 43 -2.40 -7.71 15.23
N GLU A 44 -2.15 -7.21 16.44
CA GLU A 44 -3.17 -7.05 17.48
C GLU A 44 -4.40 -6.22 17.05
N SER A 45 -4.19 -5.24 16.16
CA SER A 45 -5.28 -4.40 15.63
C SER A 45 -6.28 -5.20 14.80
N MET A 46 -5.88 -6.33 14.20
CA MET A 46 -6.77 -7.24 13.47
C MET A 46 -7.81 -7.84 14.42
N ASP A 47 -7.40 -8.31 15.59
CA ASP A 47 -8.31 -8.89 16.58
C ASP A 47 -9.30 -7.85 17.12
N MET A 48 -8.84 -6.60 17.31
CA MET A 48 -9.70 -5.49 17.76
C MET A 48 -10.86 -5.25 16.77
N VAL A 49 -10.58 -5.16 15.48
CA VAL A 49 -11.60 -4.92 14.44
C VAL A 49 -12.44 -6.17 14.19
N LEU A 50 -11.84 -7.36 14.22
CA LEU A 50 -12.56 -8.63 14.10
C LEU A 50 -13.55 -8.83 15.26
N ASN A 51 -13.22 -8.37 16.47
CA ASN A 51 -14.17 -8.44 17.59
C ASN A 51 -15.37 -7.50 17.40
N VAL A 52 -15.22 -6.39 16.67
CA VAL A 52 -16.34 -5.52 16.30
C VAL A 52 -17.26 -6.21 15.28
N SER A 53 -16.72 -6.93 14.29
CA SER A 53 -17.56 -7.64 13.30
C SER A 53 -18.46 -8.70 13.94
N LYS A 54 -18.02 -9.31 15.04
CA LYS A 54 -18.81 -10.27 15.82
C LYS A 54 -20.06 -9.64 16.46
N LEU A 55 -20.06 -8.32 16.70
CA LEU A 55 -21.20 -7.61 17.30
C LEU A 55 -22.37 -7.41 16.33
N THR A 56 -22.10 -7.34 15.03
CA THR A 56 -23.13 -7.10 14.00
C THR A 56 -23.75 -8.39 13.46
N ALA A 57 -23.29 -9.57 13.92
CA ALA A 57 -23.84 -10.90 13.63
C ALA A 57 -24.09 -11.18 12.13
N SER A 58 -23.20 -10.71 11.26
CA SER A 58 -23.32 -10.89 9.81
C SER A 58 -22.80 -12.27 9.35
N GLN A 59 -23.36 -12.79 8.26
CA GLN A 59 -23.01 -14.12 7.75
C GLN A 59 -21.54 -14.17 7.28
N PRO A 60 -20.81 -15.28 7.53
CA PRO A 60 -19.46 -15.45 7.01
C PRO A 60 -19.49 -15.63 5.48
N GLN A 61 -18.97 -14.66 4.75
CA GLN A 61 -19.02 -14.60 3.28
C GLN A 61 -17.62 -14.50 2.65
N ALA A 62 -16.70 -13.79 3.28
CA ALA A 62 -15.38 -13.53 2.71
C ALA A 62 -14.27 -13.83 3.72
N THR A 63 -13.15 -14.31 3.20
CA THR A 63 -11.97 -14.73 3.92
C THR A 63 -11.20 -13.53 4.46
N VAL A 64 -10.80 -13.60 5.73
CA VAL A 64 -9.76 -12.72 6.27
C VAL A 64 -8.41 -13.35 5.94
N LEU A 65 -7.63 -12.72 5.07
CA LEU A 65 -6.41 -13.29 4.50
C LEU A 65 -5.38 -13.54 5.60
N GLY A 66 -4.68 -14.68 5.53
CA GLY A 66 -3.75 -15.13 6.56
C GLY A 66 -4.43 -15.56 7.86
N ARG A 67 -5.77 -15.74 7.87
CA ARG A 67 -6.52 -16.25 9.02
C ARG A 67 -7.55 -17.32 8.64
N ASN A 68 -8.09 -18.01 9.65
CA ASN A 68 -9.13 -19.04 9.46
C ASN A 68 -10.55 -18.45 9.48
N GLU A 69 -10.70 -17.21 9.94
CA GLU A 69 -11.98 -16.53 10.04
C GLU A 69 -12.52 -16.10 8.68
N LYS A 70 -13.83 -16.26 8.52
CA LYS A 70 -14.63 -15.57 7.52
C LYS A 70 -15.58 -14.58 8.20
N VAL A 71 -15.78 -13.43 7.57
CA VAL A 71 -16.72 -12.39 8.00
C VAL A 71 -17.57 -11.96 6.80
N ASP A 72 -18.50 -11.01 6.97
CA ASP A 72 -19.20 -10.45 5.82
C ASP A 72 -18.25 -9.68 4.90
N ILE A 73 -18.70 -9.42 3.67
CA ILE A 73 -17.89 -8.78 2.63
C ILE A 73 -17.40 -7.37 3.01
N LEU A 74 -18.14 -6.63 3.85
CA LEU A 74 -17.77 -5.27 4.25
C LEU A 74 -16.63 -5.32 5.29
N PHE A 75 -16.75 -6.18 6.30
CA PHE A 75 -15.69 -6.35 7.29
C PHE A 75 -14.46 -7.06 6.71
N ALA A 76 -14.61 -7.97 5.74
CA ALA A 76 -13.47 -8.56 5.04
C ALA A 76 -12.71 -7.50 4.24
N SER A 77 -13.43 -6.60 3.57
CA SER A 77 -12.83 -5.45 2.87
C SER A 77 -12.04 -4.56 3.84
N LEU A 78 -12.63 -4.28 5.02
CA LEU A 78 -11.96 -3.50 6.07
C LEU A 78 -10.71 -4.19 6.59
N LEU A 79 -10.80 -5.45 6.99
CA LEU A 79 -9.71 -6.19 7.61
C LEU A 79 -8.55 -6.42 6.64
N ASN A 80 -8.82 -6.85 5.41
CA ASN A 80 -7.78 -7.13 4.42
C ASN A 80 -7.13 -5.84 3.90
N GLY A 81 -7.89 -4.75 3.76
CA GLY A 81 -7.31 -3.44 3.43
C GLY A 81 -6.47 -2.88 4.57
N MET A 82 -6.94 -3.05 5.81
CA MET A 82 -6.17 -2.64 6.99
C MET A 82 -4.87 -3.44 7.09
N SER A 83 -4.92 -4.77 7.05
CA SER A 83 -3.71 -5.61 7.19
C SER A 83 -2.66 -5.29 6.14
N SER A 84 -3.08 -5.03 4.90
CA SER A 84 -2.17 -4.65 3.81
C SER A 84 -1.40 -3.35 4.05
N HIS A 85 -1.83 -2.52 5.00
CA HIS A 85 -1.21 -1.22 5.28
C HIS A 85 -0.58 -1.14 6.68
N ILE A 86 -0.71 -2.17 7.53
CA ILE A 86 -0.16 -2.18 8.91
C ILE A 86 1.35 -1.99 8.90
N PHE A 87 2.03 -2.63 7.96
CA PHE A 87 3.49 -2.53 7.91
C PHE A 87 4.01 -1.28 7.21
N ASP A 88 3.13 -0.45 6.64
CA ASP A 88 3.51 0.65 5.74
C ASP A 88 4.42 0.17 4.61
N PHE A 89 4.18 -1.05 4.13
CA PHE A 89 5.07 -1.80 3.23
C PHE A 89 4.40 -2.18 1.90
N ASP A 90 3.19 -1.69 1.68
CA ASP A 90 2.44 -1.75 0.44
C ASP A 90 3.02 -0.82 -0.63
N ASP A 91 2.36 -0.80 -1.79
CA ASP A 91 2.77 -0.01 -2.94
C ASP A 91 2.42 1.47 -2.79
N THR A 92 2.98 2.31 -3.65
CA THR A 92 2.78 3.77 -3.59
C THR A 92 2.90 4.40 -4.97
N LEU A 93 1.96 5.27 -5.32
CA LEU A 93 2.12 6.25 -6.39
C LEU A 93 2.86 7.47 -5.85
N LEU A 94 4.14 7.56 -6.19
CA LEU A 94 5.09 8.51 -5.60
C LEU A 94 4.66 9.96 -5.72
N GLU A 95 4.04 10.33 -6.84
CA GLU A 95 3.63 11.71 -7.13
C GLU A 95 2.61 12.27 -6.13
N THR A 96 1.73 11.42 -5.58
CA THR A 96 0.66 11.83 -4.66
C THR A 96 0.74 11.18 -3.29
N VAL A 97 1.67 10.24 -3.09
CA VAL A 97 1.79 9.41 -1.89
C VAL A 97 0.53 8.56 -1.63
N LEU A 98 -0.19 8.24 -2.71
CA LEU A 98 -1.35 7.35 -2.68
C LEU A 98 -0.89 5.89 -2.63
N HIS A 99 -1.57 5.08 -1.83
CA HIS A 99 -1.36 3.63 -1.75
C HIS A 99 -2.54 2.90 -2.43
N PRO A 100 -2.49 2.64 -3.75
CA PRO A 100 -3.68 2.30 -4.51
C PRO A 100 -4.19 0.86 -4.29
N SER A 101 -3.30 -0.09 -4.02
CA SER A 101 -3.73 -1.48 -3.80
C SER A 101 -4.52 -1.67 -2.52
N ALA A 102 -4.17 -0.92 -1.48
CA ALA A 102 -4.70 -1.09 -0.14
C ALA A 102 -6.22 -0.90 -0.02
N PRO A 103 -6.88 0.06 -0.69
CA PRO A 103 -8.35 0.17 -0.70
C PRO A 103 -9.03 -0.68 -1.78
N VAL A 104 -8.39 -0.92 -2.94
CA VAL A 104 -9.08 -1.50 -4.12
C VAL A 104 -9.15 -3.03 -4.09
N PHE A 105 -8.02 -3.73 -3.92
CA PHE A 105 -8.01 -5.20 -3.88
C PHE A 105 -8.91 -5.82 -2.81
N PRO A 106 -8.93 -5.36 -1.54
CA PRO A 106 -9.75 -6.01 -0.53
C PRO A 106 -11.25 -5.90 -0.83
N ALA A 107 -11.71 -4.79 -1.41
CA ALA A 107 -13.09 -4.65 -1.85
C ALA A 107 -13.41 -5.66 -2.96
N ILE A 108 -12.56 -5.71 -3.99
CA ILE A 108 -12.71 -6.63 -5.12
C ILE A 108 -12.75 -8.08 -4.64
N LEU A 109 -11.77 -8.51 -3.86
CA LEU A 109 -11.61 -9.91 -3.45
C LEU A 109 -12.73 -10.34 -2.49
N ALA A 110 -13.12 -9.49 -1.54
CA ALA A 110 -14.23 -9.78 -0.63
C ALA A 110 -15.55 -9.97 -1.39
N TYR A 111 -15.80 -9.18 -2.43
CA TYR A 111 -16.97 -9.36 -3.28
C TYR A 111 -16.82 -10.59 -4.20
N ALA A 112 -15.66 -10.74 -4.85
CA ALA A 112 -15.39 -11.77 -5.85
C ALA A 112 -15.48 -13.20 -5.29
N GLU A 113 -15.09 -13.44 -4.03
CA GLU A 113 -15.10 -14.77 -3.40
C GLU A 113 -16.47 -15.45 -3.48
N GLN A 114 -17.56 -14.68 -3.44
CA GLN A 114 -18.92 -15.20 -3.51
C GLN A 114 -19.56 -15.15 -4.90
N GLN A 115 -18.87 -14.59 -5.91
CA GLN A 115 -19.52 -14.08 -7.13
C GLN A 115 -19.07 -14.73 -8.45
N LYS A 116 -18.48 -15.95 -8.42
CA LYS A 116 -18.01 -16.66 -9.63
C LYS A 116 -17.20 -15.77 -10.58
N LYS A 117 -16.34 -14.94 -10.00
CA LYS A 117 -15.45 -14.05 -10.74
C LYS A 117 -14.15 -14.76 -11.07
N THR A 118 -13.57 -14.37 -12.18
CA THR A 118 -12.28 -14.86 -12.69
C THR A 118 -11.14 -13.94 -12.26
N GLY A 119 -9.90 -14.40 -12.36
CA GLY A 119 -8.74 -13.54 -12.14
C GLY A 119 -8.66 -12.40 -13.18
N LYS A 120 -9.11 -12.62 -14.42
CA LYS A 120 -9.29 -11.57 -15.43
C LYS A 120 -10.23 -10.46 -14.94
N ASP A 121 -11.39 -10.82 -14.38
CA ASP A 121 -12.35 -9.86 -13.82
C ASP A 121 -11.73 -9.03 -12.67
N VAL A 122 -10.90 -9.67 -11.84
CA VAL A 122 -10.22 -9.02 -10.71
C VAL A 122 -9.17 -8.02 -11.20
N LEU A 123 -8.33 -8.39 -12.17
CA LEU A 123 -7.33 -7.48 -12.73
C LEU A 123 -7.99 -6.30 -13.44
N GLU A 124 -9.05 -6.54 -14.21
CA GLU A 124 -9.81 -5.47 -14.89
C GLU A 124 -10.42 -4.49 -13.89
N ALA A 125 -11.09 -5.00 -12.85
CA ALA A 125 -11.63 -4.15 -11.80
C ALA A 125 -10.54 -3.38 -11.04
N PHE A 126 -9.38 -4.00 -10.80
CA PHE A 126 -8.27 -3.36 -10.10
C PHE A 126 -7.68 -2.20 -10.90
N ILE A 127 -7.38 -2.42 -12.19
CA ILE A 127 -6.82 -1.35 -13.05
C ILE A 127 -7.78 -0.16 -13.09
N ILE A 128 -9.08 -0.40 -13.24
CA ILE A 128 -10.09 0.67 -13.24
C ILE A 128 -10.16 1.40 -11.90
N GLY A 129 -10.15 0.66 -10.78
CA GLY A 129 -10.16 1.23 -9.44
C GLY A 129 -8.95 2.13 -9.18
N CYS A 130 -7.76 1.61 -9.47
CA CYS A 130 -6.47 2.29 -9.34
C CYS A 130 -6.43 3.56 -10.21
N GLU A 131 -6.87 3.46 -11.47
CA GLU A 131 -6.95 4.60 -12.39
C GLU A 131 -7.83 5.74 -11.81
N VAL A 132 -9.00 5.40 -11.27
CA VAL A 132 -9.94 6.39 -10.73
C VAL A 132 -9.38 7.11 -9.52
N GLU A 133 -8.89 6.37 -8.52
CA GLU A 133 -8.36 7.00 -7.31
C GLU A 133 -7.05 7.75 -7.57
N ALA A 134 -6.18 7.27 -8.47
CA ALA A 134 -4.96 7.95 -8.84
C ALA A 134 -5.23 9.29 -9.51
N ARG A 135 -6.16 9.33 -10.46
CA ARG A 135 -6.56 10.56 -11.14
C ARG A 135 -7.26 11.54 -10.20
N LEU A 136 -8.07 11.03 -9.28
CA LEU A 136 -8.66 11.85 -8.22
C LEU A 136 -7.58 12.41 -7.29
N ALA A 137 -6.59 11.61 -6.90
CA ALA A 137 -5.47 12.07 -6.09
C ALA A 137 -4.70 13.20 -6.80
N LEU A 138 -4.38 13.04 -8.09
CA LEU A 138 -3.73 14.07 -8.91
C LEU A 138 -4.56 15.36 -8.98
N SER A 139 -5.89 15.23 -9.06
CA SER A 139 -6.79 16.39 -9.15
C SER A 139 -6.86 17.24 -7.87
N VAL A 140 -6.57 16.65 -6.71
CA VAL A 140 -6.65 17.31 -5.39
C VAL A 140 -5.28 17.62 -4.77
N TYR A 141 -4.21 17.02 -5.30
CA TYR A 141 -2.84 17.24 -4.84
C TYR A 141 -2.26 18.57 -5.40
N PRO A 142 -1.46 19.33 -4.63
CA PRO A 142 -0.96 19.02 -3.29
C PRO A 142 -1.81 19.56 -2.13
N SER A 143 -2.73 20.50 -2.39
CA SER A 143 -3.44 21.24 -1.33
C SER A 143 -4.21 20.33 -0.36
N HIS A 144 -4.85 19.28 -0.87
CA HIS A 144 -5.61 18.30 -0.08
C HIS A 144 -4.74 17.58 0.96
N TYR A 145 -3.54 17.16 0.55
CA TYR A 145 -2.60 16.46 1.41
C TYR A 145 -2.01 17.41 2.48
N TRP A 146 -1.67 18.64 2.09
CA TRP A 146 -1.14 19.65 3.03
C TRP A 146 -2.19 20.19 4.00
N ARG A 147 -3.47 20.17 3.62
CA ARG A 147 -4.59 20.47 4.52
C ARG A 147 -4.69 19.47 5.68
N GLY A 148 -4.19 18.25 5.50
CA GLY A 148 -4.16 17.21 6.52
C GLY A 148 -4.95 15.94 6.19
N TRP A 149 -5.48 15.80 4.97
CA TRP A 149 -6.14 14.57 4.56
C TRP A 149 -5.14 13.45 4.25
N HIS A 150 -5.46 12.23 4.65
CA HIS A 150 -4.75 11.04 4.19
C HIS A 150 -5.31 10.62 2.83
N ILE A 151 -4.59 10.95 1.75
CA ILE A 151 -5.10 10.80 0.37
C ILE A 151 -5.59 9.38 0.06
N THR A 152 -4.87 8.35 0.53
CA THR A 152 -5.26 6.94 0.36
C THR A 152 -6.66 6.65 0.88
N GLY A 153 -7.02 7.19 2.05
CA GLY A 153 -8.35 6.95 2.60
C GLY A 153 -9.44 7.85 2.00
N SER A 154 -9.08 9.06 1.55
CA SER A 154 -10.06 10.04 1.06
C SER A 154 -10.49 9.77 -0.38
N VAL A 155 -9.56 9.38 -1.26
CA VAL A 155 -9.89 9.00 -2.66
C VAL A 155 -10.12 7.51 -2.82
N GLY A 156 -9.54 6.67 -1.96
CA GLY A 156 -9.57 5.22 -2.13
C GLY A 156 -10.96 4.59 -2.06
N GLY A 157 -11.89 5.22 -1.35
CA GLY A 157 -13.29 4.77 -1.33
C GLY A 157 -13.96 4.94 -2.69
N ILE A 158 -13.58 5.97 -3.46
CA ILE A 158 -14.10 6.20 -4.81
C ILE A 158 -13.47 5.23 -5.80
N GLY A 159 -12.15 4.95 -5.68
CA GLY A 159 -11.47 3.90 -6.45
C GLY A 159 -12.07 2.51 -6.22
N ALA A 160 -12.25 2.13 -4.97
CA ALA A 160 -12.92 0.87 -4.60
C ALA A 160 -14.35 0.79 -5.14
N ALA A 161 -15.13 1.88 -5.06
CA ALA A 161 -16.48 1.92 -5.65
C ALA A 161 -16.45 1.73 -7.17
N ALA A 162 -15.52 2.38 -7.89
CA ALA A 162 -15.37 2.23 -9.33
C ALA A 162 -15.01 0.78 -9.71
N ALA A 163 -14.07 0.17 -8.99
CA ALA A 163 -13.69 -1.22 -9.18
C ALA A 163 -14.90 -2.17 -8.99
N ILE A 164 -15.70 -1.96 -7.94
CA ILE A 164 -16.88 -2.80 -7.70
C ILE A 164 -17.98 -2.55 -8.75
N CYS A 165 -18.22 -1.31 -9.18
CA CYS A 165 -19.15 -1.03 -10.27
C CYS A 165 -18.76 -1.77 -11.55
N LYS A 166 -17.46 -1.75 -11.87
CA LYS A 166 -16.90 -2.49 -13.01
C LYS A 166 -17.10 -3.99 -12.86
N LEU A 167 -16.73 -4.54 -11.70
CA LEU A 167 -16.86 -5.96 -11.37
C LEU A 167 -18.31 -6.45 -11.40
N MET A 168 -19.26 -5.61 -10.99
CA MET A 168 -20.70 -5.89 -11.03
C MET A 168 -21.31 -5.73 -12.43
N GLY A 169 -20.62 -5.04 -13.34
CA GLY A 169 -21.17 -4.68 -14.66
C GLY A 169 -22.33 -3.68 -14.56
N LEU A 170 -22.22 -2.68 -13.67
CA LEU A 170 -23.25 -1.64 -13.53
C LEU A 170 -23.32 -0.75 -14.78
N ASP A 171 -24.51 -0.23 -15.06
CA ASP A 171 -24.69 0.80 -16.09
C ASP A 171 -24.13 2.17 -15.63
N VAL A 172 -24.08 3.11 -16.58
CA VAL A 172 -23.54 4.46 -16.37
C VAL A 172 -24.27 5.19 -15.24
N GLU A 173 -25.60 5.09 -15.17
CA GLU A 173 -26.38 5.85 -14.19
C GLU A 173 -26.13 5.34 -12.76
N LYS A 174 -26.13 4.02 -12.57
CA LYS A 174 -25.82 3.41 -11.27
C LYS A 174 -24.36 3.63 -10.87
N THR A 175 -23.44 3.65 -11.85
CA THR A 175 -22.03 4.00 -11.61
C THR A 175 -21.90 5.44 -11.11
N ILE A 176 -22.61 6.40 -11.73
CA ILE A 176 -22.66 7.80 -11.26
C ILE A 176 -23.13 7.86 -9.80
N TYR A 177 -24.18 7.13 -9.45
CA TYR A 177 -24.70 7.13 -8.08
C TYR A 177 -23.71 6.53 -7.08
N ALA A 178 -23.10 5.38 -7.39
CA ALA A 178 -22.09 4.76 -6.55
C ALA A 178 -20.89 5.68 -6.30
N LEU A 179 -20.35 6.32 -7.35
CA LEU A 179 -19.26 7.30 -7.22
C LEU A 179 -19.68 8.48 -6.35
N GLY A 180 -20.92 8.97 -6.50
CA GLY A 180 -21.44 10.07 -5.69
C GLY A 180 -21.65 9.73 -4.22
N ILE A 181 -22.06 8.49 -3.92
CA ILE A 181 -22.15 7.99 -2.54
C ILE A 181 -20.73 7.87 -1.95
N ALA A 182 -19.79 7.24 -2.66
CA ALA A 182 -18.42 7.11 -2.18
C ALA A 182 -17.74 8.47 -1.93
N ALA A 183 -18.02 9.46 -2.78
CA ALA A 183 -17.50 10.81 -2.65
C ALA A 183 -17.98 11.57 -1.40
N THR A 184 -19.01 11.09 -0.69
CA THR A 184 -19.47 11.72 0.56
C THR A 184 -18.79 11.19 1.81
N ASP A 185 -18.01 10.11 1.70
CA ASP A 185 -17.40 9.40 2.85
C ASP A 185 -15.85 9.34 2.77
N PRO A 186 -15.16 10.48 2.54
CA PRO A 186 -13.70 10.50 2.57
C PRO A 186 -13.21 10.06 3.96
N THR A 187 -12.24 9.16 4.01
CA THR A 187 -11.72 8.65 5.28
C THR A 187 -10.28 9.10 5.52
N GLY A 188 -10.02 9.60 6.72
CA GLY A 188 -8.67 9.63 7.27
C GLY A 188 -7.97 10.98 7.32
N LEU A 189 -7.27 11.19 8.44
CA LEU A 189 -6.50 12.40 8.73
C LEU A 189 -5.03 12.03 8.95
N ARG A 190 -4.11 12.85 8.44
CA ARG A 190 -2.65 12.64 8.59
C ARG A 190 -2.18 12.64 10.05
N GLU A 191 -2.90 13.31 10.93
CA GLU A 191 -2.62 13.31 12.38
C GLU A 191 -2.57 11.89 12.98
N MET A 192 -3.25 10.92 12.35
CA MET A 192 -3.28 9.53 12.82
C MET A 192 -2.04 8.71 12.44
N PHE A 193 -1.07 9.29 11.72
CA PHE A 193 0.15 8.58 11.32
C PHE A 193 0.97 8.18 12.55
N GLY A 194 1.49 6.95 12.54
CA GLY A 194 2.17 6.38 13.72
C GLY A 194 1.20 5.81 14.76
N THR A 195 -0.06 5.57 14.40
CA THR A 195 -1.04 4.84 15.22
C THR A 195 -1.68 3.70 14.40
N MET A 196 -2.42 2.81 15.06
CA MET A 196 -3.24 1.78 14.38
C MET A 196 -4.33 2.37 13.47
N THR A 197 -4.61 3.67 13.54
CA THR A 197 -5.63 4.32 12.71
C THR A 197 -5.11 4.63 11.30
N LYS A 198 -3.79 4.76 11.07
CA LYS A 198 -3.25 4.89 9.70
C LYS A 198 -3.65 3.69 8.80
N PRO A 199 -3.39 2.43 9.18
CA PRO A 199 -3.84 1.29 8.39
C PRO A 199 -5.36 1.13 8.34
N TYR A 200 -6.10 1.62 9.34
CA TYR A 200 -7.56 1.62 9.29
C TYR A 200 -8.11 2.44 8.10
N HIS A 201 -7.42 3.50 7.67
CA HIS A 201 -7.90 4.37 6.59
C HIS A 201 -8.16 3.65 5.25
N PRO A 202 -7.20 2.94 4.60
CA PRO A 202 -7.46 2.21 3.36
C PRO A 202 -8.48 1.08 3.55
N GLY A 203 -8.44 0.36 4.68
CA GLY A 203 -9.46 -0.66 4.95
C GLY A 203 -10.87 -0.08 5.02
N LYS A 204 -11.03 1.05 5.72
CA LYS A 204 -12.33 1.72 5.82
C LYS A 204 -12.76 2.33 4.49
N ALA A 205 -11.83 2.83 3.71
CA ALA A 205 -12.08 3.26 2.33
C ALA A 205 -12.58 2.08 1.46
N ALA A 206 -11.95 0.91 1.53
CA ALA A 206 -12.41 -0.31 0.84
C ALA A 206 -13.85 -0.68 1.22
N MET A 207 -14.14 -0.71 2.52
CA MET A 207 -15.47 -0.99 3.06
C MET A 207 -16.52 0.03 2.55
N ASN A 208 -16.19 1.31 2.58
CA ASN A 208 -17.08 2.38 2.14
C ASN A 208 -17.33 2.31 0.62
N GLY A 209 -16.30 2.04 -0.18
CA GLY A 209 -16.43 1.90 -1.62
C GLY A 209 -17.29 0.72 -2.05
N LEU A 210 -17.07 -0.45 -1.42
CA LEU A 210 -17.93 -1.62 -1.63
C LEU A 210 -19.38 -1.33 -1.25
N LEU A 211 -19.62 -0.72 -0.09
CA LEU A 211 -20.97 -0.34 0.34
C LEU A 211 -21.62 0.65 -0.64
N ALA A 212 -20.89 1.68 -1.09
CA ALA A 212 -21.38 2.68 -2.02
C ALA A 212 -21.81 2.06 -3.37
N ALA A 213 -21.03 1.12 -3.90
CA ALA A 213 -21.38 0.39 -5.12
C ALA A 213 -22.61 -0.51 -4.93
N LEU A 214 -22.71 -1.23 -3.82
CA LEU A 214 -23.88 -2.06 -3.50
C LEU A 214 -25.15 -1.22 -3.37
N VAL A 215 -25.08 -0.08 -2.69
CA VAL A 215 -26.21 0.85 -2.50
C VAL A 215 -26.58 1.52 -3.84
N GLY A 216 -25.60 1.98 -4.61
CA GLY A 216 -25.82 2.54 -5.95
C GLY A 216 -26.44 1.53 -6.92
N ALA A 217 -26.06 0.24 -6.83
CA ALA A 217 -26.63 -0.83 -7.64
C ALA A 217 -28.14 -1.03 -7.44
N GLN A 218 -28.66 -0.69 -6.25
CA GLN A 218 -30.09 -0.69 -5.93
C GLN A 218 -30.84 0.53 -6.48
N GLY A 219 -30.14 1.47 -7.14
CA GLY A 219 -30.72 2.71 -7.65
C GLY A 219 -30.88 3.81 -6.59
N PHE A 220 -30.17 3.72 -5.47
CA PHE A 220 -30.10 4.81 -4.50
C PHE A 220 -29.46 6.03 -5.17
N THR A 221 -30.22 7.11 -5.33
CA THR A 221 -29.79 8.27 -6.11
C THR A 221 -28.72 9.09 -5.40
N ALA A 222 -27.77 9.64 -6.16
CA ALA A 222 -26.83 10.66 -5.71
C ALA A 222 -26.77 11.83 -6.73
N SER A 223 -26.04 12.90 -6.38
CA SER A 223 -25.79 14.00 -7.34
C SER A 223 -25.06 13.48 -8.58
N LYS A 224 -25.55 13.85 -9.78
CA LYS A 224 -24.87 13.52 -11.06
C LYS A 224 -23.59 14.33 -11.31
N GLN A 225 -23.22 15.21 -10.38
CA GLN A 225 -22.05 16.10 -10.42
C GLN A 225 -21.31 16.06 -9.06
N SER A 226 -21.32 14.92 -8.38
CA SER A 226 -20.77 14.76 -7.02
C SER A 226 -19.29 15.15 -6.90
N LEU A 227 -18.53 15.03 -7.99
CA LEU A 227 -17.10 15.35 -8.01
C LEU A 227 -16.87 16.83 -8.28
N GLU A 228 -17.42 17.37 -9.36
CA GLU A 228 -17.07 18.69 -9.89
C GLU A 228 -17.97 19.84 -9.44
N ALA A 229 -19.13 19.58 -8.82
CA ALA A 229 -20.03 20.65 -8.40
C ALA A 229 -19.34 21.61 -7.41
N GLN A 230 -19.86 22.84 -7.27
CA GLN A 230 -19.31 23.84 -6.34
C GLN A 230 -19.17 23.32 -4.89
N ARG A 231 -20.05 22.39 -4.47
CA ARG A 231 -20.00 21.71 -3.17
C ARG A 231 -19.69 20.21 -3.31
N GLY A 232 -19.05 19.83 -4.41
CA GLY A 232 -18.61 18.48 -4.72
C GLY A 232 -17.21 18.20 -4.17
N PHE A 233 -16.82 16.93 -4.21
CA PHE A 233 -15.58 16.42 -3.61
C PHE A 233 -14.35 17.25 -3.95
N LEU A 234 -14.15 17.55 -5.25
CA LEU A 234 -12.95 18.26 -5.73
C LEU A 234 -12.85 19.67 -5.15
N ASN A 235 -13.97 20.38 -5.07
CA ASN A 235 -13.98 21.77 -4.59
C ASN A 235 -14.05 21.88 -3.06
N VAL A 236 -14.57 20.87 -2.36
CA VAL A 236 -14.70 20.90 -0.90
C VAL A 236 -13.42 20.45 -0.20
N LEU A 237 -12.71 19.50 -0.79
CA LEU A 237 -11.54 18.88 -0.17
C LEU A 237 -10.21 19.37 -0.73
N SER A 238 -10.22 20.24 -1.73
CA SER A 238 -9.03 20.80 -2.36
C SER A 238 -9.23 22.26 -2.71
N GLU A 239 -8.14 23.03 -2.65
CA GLU A 239 -8.06 24.37 -3.25
C GLU A 239 -7.64 24.29 -4.73
N GLU A 240 -7.10 23.14 -5.14
CA GLU A 240 -6.83 22.80 -6.54
C GLU A 240 -8.14 22.35 -7.19
N ASN A 241 -8.61 23.05 -8.22
CA ASN A 241 -9.75 22.64 -9.04
C ASN A 241 -9.26 22.09 -10.38
N LYS A 242 -8.52 20.98 -10.35
CA LYS A 242 -7.93 20.31 -11.53
C LYS A 242 -8.84 19.18 -12.02
N ALA A 243 -10.12 19.47 -12.22
CA ALA A 243 -11.14 18.46 -12.50
C ALA A 243 -10.92 17.74 -13.85
N GLU A 244 -10.19 18.35 -14.77
CA GLU A 244 -9.77 17.78 -16.05
C GLU A 244 -8.92 16.52 -15.90
N LEU A 245 -8.04 16.46 -14.88
CA LEU A 245 -7.13 15.32 -14.64
C LEU A 245 -7.87 14.02 -14.34
N VAL A 246 -9.12 14.12 -13.87
CA VAL A 246 -9.99 12.97 -13.59
C VAL A 246 -10.29 12.14 -14.84
N THR A 247 -10.24 12.74 -16.04
CA THR A 247 -10.63 12.06 -17.30
C THR A 247 -9.65 12.25 -18.46
N GLU A 248 -8.66 13.13 -18.33
CA GLU A 248 -7.69 13.43 -19.38
C GLU A 248 -6.82 12.21 -19.74
N GLN A 249 -6.58 11.92 -21.02
CA GLN A 249 -5.73 10.79 -21.45
C GLN A 249 -6.20 9.40 -20.97
N TRP A 250 -7.48 9.23 -20.62
CA TRP A 250 -8.02 7.92 -20.24
C TRP A 250 -7.85 6.91 -21.37
N GLY A 251 -7.26 5.76 -21.06
CA GLY A 251 -6.99 4.69 -22.04
C GLY A 251 -5.73 4.91 -22.89
N GLU A 252 -5.01 6.02 -22.73
CA GLU A 252 -3.70 6.22 -23.39
C GLU A 252 -2.55 5.66 -22.55
N LYS A 253 -2.62 5.90 -21.23
CA LYS A 253 -1.69 5.38 -20.22
C LYS A 253 -2.47 5.09 -18.94
N TRP A 254 -2.02 4.06 -18.22
CA TRP A 254 -2.65 3.63 -16.97
C TRP A 254 -1.77 4.00 -15.77
N GLU A 255 -2.36 4.57 -14.74
CA GLU A 255 -1.65 5.03 -13.53
C GLU A 255 -1.02 3.86 -12.76
N VAL A 256 -1.59 2.65 -12.86
CA VAL A 256 -0.99 1.43 -12.30
C VAL A 256 0.42 1.17 -12.82
N GLU A 257 0.78 1.67 -14.01
CA GLU A 257 2.12 1.51 -14.58
C GLU A 257 3.19 2.35 -13.87
N LYS A 258 2.78 3.34 -13.08
CA LYS A 258 3.67 4.21 -12.28
C LYS A 258 3.83 3.72 -10.83
N ASN A 259 3.20 2.59 -10.50
CA ASN A 259 3.17 2.10 -9.13
C ASN A 259 4.58 1.70 -8.67
N SER A 260 4.97 2.14 -7.48
CA SER A 260 6.26 1.83 -6.86
C SER A 260 6.06 0.85 -5.72
N TYR A 261 6.99 -0.08 -5.58
CA TYR A 261 6.99 -1.07 -4.50
C TYR A 261 8.07 -0.75 -3.51
N LYS A 262 7.69 -0.62 -2.24
CA LYS A 262 8.64 -0.35 -1.16
C LYS A 262 9.56 -1.57 -0.97
N PRO A 263 10.89 -1.40 -1.02
CA PRO A 263 11.85 -2.46 -0.67
C PRO A 263 12.05 -2.60 0.84
N PHE A 264 11.71 -1.56 1.61
CA PHE A 264 11.87 -1.51 3.07
C PHE A 264 10.55 -1.16 3.79
N ALA A 265 10.32 -1.76 4.96
CA ALA A 265 9.06 -1.66 5.74
C ALA A 265 8.96 -0.37 6.59
N SER A 266 9.27 0.78 5.97
CA SER A 266 9.21 2.12 6.58
C SER A 266 8.80 3.20 5.57
N GLY A 267 8.64 4.44 6.04
CA GLY A 267 8.28 5.58 5.20
C GLY A 267 9.32 5.86 4.12
N ILE A 268 8.89 6.21 2.92
CA ILE A 268 9.75 6.27 1.73
C ILE A 268 10.96 7.21 1.85
N VAL A 269 10.85 8.25 2.66
CA VAL A 269 11.91 9.23 2.92
C VAL A 269 13.17 8.63 3.58
N THR A 270 13.10 7.41 4.14
CA THR A 270 14.27 6.72 4.70
C THR A 270 14.94 5.79 3.69
N HIS A 271 14.27 5.44 2.60
CA HIS A 271 14.71 4.37 1.69
C HIS A 271 16.07 4.65 1.05
N PRO A 272 16.40 5.88 0.58
CA PRO A 272 17.74 6.17 0.07
C PRO A 272 18.84 5.90 1.09
N ALA A 273 18.61 6.21 2.37
CA ALA A 273 19.59 5.98 3.43
C ALA A 273 19.80 4.48 3.71
N ILE A 274 18.73 3.69 3.69
CA ILE A 274 18.80 2.22 3.83
C ILE A 274 19.52 1.61 2.63
N ASP A 275 19.19 2.04 1.42
CA ASP A 275 19.83 1.56 0.19
C ASP A 275 21.33 1.86 0.17
N ALA A 276 21.71 3.08 0.60
CA ALA A 276 23.10 3.49 0.68
C ALA A 276 23.92 2.60 1.62
N ILE A 277 23.41 2.34 2.84
CA ILE A 277 24.15 1.54 3.82
C ILE A 277 24.19 0.06 3.44
N ILE A 278 23.13 -0.49 2.83
CA ILE A 278 23.11 -1.85 2.31
C ILE A 278 24.15 -1.99 1.19
N THR A 279 24.26 -1.01 0.30
CA THR A 279 25.24 -1.00 -0.79
C THR A 279 26.66 -0.98 -0.25
N ILE A 280 26.97 -0.03 0.65
CA ILE A 280 28.28 0.05 1.31
C ILE A 280 28.61 -1.27 2.03
N GLN A 281 27.65 -1.84 2.75
CA GLN A 281 27.88 -3.06 3.50
C GLN A 281 28.11 -4.28 2.60
N LYS A 282 27.41 -4.40 1.47
CA LYS A 282 27.64 -5.47 0.48
C LYS A 282 29.03 -5.39 -0.14
N GLU A 283 29.50 -4.19 -0.46
CA GLU A 283 30.79 -3.96 -1.12
C GLU A 283 31.97 -4.14 -0.16
N HIS A 284 31.86 -3.59 1.05
CA HIS A 284 32.99 -3.49 1.98
C HIS A 284 32.98 -4.54 3.10
N LYS A 285 31.83 -5.18 3.38
CA LYS A 285 31.68 -6.23 4.41
C LYS A 285 32.18 -5.80 5.80
N LEU A 286 31.81 -4.58 6.20
CA LEU A 286 32.30 -3.93 7.43
C LEU A 286 31.81 -4.67 8.68
N GLN A 287 32.63 -4.70 9.72
CA GLN A 287 32.17 -5.11 11.05
C GLN A 287 31.64 -3.90 11.83
N ALA A 288 30.60 -4.09 12.66
CA ALA A 288 29.97 -2.98 13.38
C ALA A 288 30.92 -2.29 14.38
N GLU A 289 31.91 -3.02 14.88
CA GLU A 289 32.97 -2.54 15.78
C GLU A 289 33.97 -1.63 15.07
N GLU A 290 34.15 -1.80 13.76
CA GLU A 290 35.06 -0.99 12.94
C GLU A 290 34.46 0.38 12.61
N VAL A 291 33.13 0.53 12.71
CA VAL A 291 32.44 1.78 12.43
C VAL A 291 32.62 2.76 13.60
N GLU A 292 33.27 3.90 13.35
CA GLU A 292 33.37 5.01 14.29
C GLU A 292 32.08 5.85 14.29
N SER A 293 31.61 6.24 13.09
CA SER A 293 30.39 7.02 12.92
C SER A 293 29.77 6.85 11.54
N ILE A 294 28.46 7.11 11.43
CA ILE A 294 27.74 7.21 10.17
C ILE A 294 27.07 8.58 10.11
N VAL A 295 27.25 9.30 9.01
CA VAL A 295 26.62 10.59 8.75
C VAL A 295 25.67 10.45 7.57
N ILE A 296 24.41 10.79 7.79
CA ILE A 296 23.36 10.87 6.78
C ILE A 296 23.19 12.35 6.44
N THR A 297 23.43 12.75 5.18
CA THR A 297 23.09 14.08 4.69
C THR A 297 21.86 13.98 3.78
N ALA A 298 20.75 14.59 4.19
CA ALA A 298 19.46 14.42 3.52
C ALA A 298 18.58 15.68 3.53
N HIS A 299 17.48 15.66 2.78
CA HIS A 299 16.47 16.71 2.74
C HIS A 299 15.80 16.94 4.12
N PRO A 300 15.37 18.18 4.48
CA PRO A 300 14.70 18.48 5.77
C PRO A 300 13.54 17.56 6.14
N LEU A 301 12.78 17.08 5.15
CA LEU A 301 11.63 16.19 5.34
C LEU A 301 12.00 14.88 6.06
N VAL A 302 13.22 14.37 5.89
CA VAL A 302 13.70 13.18 6.62
C VAL A 302 13.71 13.44 8.12
N LYS A 303 14.20 14.62 8.56
CA LYS A 303 14.17 14.98 9.99
C LYS A 303 12.75 15.19 10.49
N GLU A 304 11.91 15.84 9.70
CA GLU A 304 10.51 16.12 10.05
C GLU A 304 9.73 14.82 10.29
N LEU A 305 9.83 13.86 9.38
CA LEU A 305 9.01 12.64 9.42
C LEU A 305 9.66 11.50 10.18
N THR A 306 10.99 11.38 10.17
CA THR A 306 11.71 10.20 10.69
C THR A 306 12.90 10.54 11.58
N GLY A 307 12.91 11.74 12.18
CA GLY A 307 13.96 12.18 13.09
C GLY A 307 13.92 11.62 14.52
N LYS A 308 13.10 10.61 14.84
CA LYS A 308 13.03 10.08 16.21
C LYS A 308 14.33 9.34 16.59
N THR A 309 14.91 9.67 17.74
CA THR A 309 16.15 9.05 18.24
C THR A 309 15.91 8.15 19.45
N ALA A 310 15.06 8.58 20.40
CA ALA A 310 14.66 7.79 21.54
C ALA A 310 13.49 6.86 21.15
N ILE A 311 13.82 5.65 20.70
CA ILE A 311 12.83 4.65 20.29
C ILE A 311 12.94 3.39 21.15
N THR A 312 11.78 2.79 21.44
CA THR A 312 11.64 1.57 22.24
C THR A 312 10.70 0.55 21.62
N THR A 313 9.89 0.97 20.64
CA THR A 313 8.96 0.10 19.92
C THR A 313 9.31 0.01 18.43
N GLY A 314 8.90 -1.09 17.81
CA GLY A 314 8.99 -1.35 16.39
C GLY A 314 8.34 -0.26 15.54
N LEU A 315 7.17 0.20 15.96
CA LEU A 315 6.44 1.29 15.31
C LEU A 315 7.26 2.59 15.31
N GLU A 316 7.88 2.94 16.44
CA GLU A 316 8.77 4.10 16.51
C GLU A 316 10.00 3.96 15.61
N GLY A 317 10.53 2.74 15.46
CA GLY A 317 11.64 2.43 14.56
C GLY A 317 11.39 2.81 13.09
N LYS A 318 10.15 2.70 12.61
CA LYS A 318 9.76 3.12 11.26
C LYS A 318 9.83 4.63 11.04
N PHE A 319 9.80 5.40 12.12
CA PHE A 319 9.93 6.86 12.14
C PHE A 319 11.30 7.29 12.69
N SER A 320 12.32 6.44 12.54
CA SER A 320 13.71 6.70 12.92
C SER A 320 14.64 6.35 11.76
N VAL A 321 15.14 7.34 11.03
CA VAL A 321 16.12 7.13 9.95
C VAL A 321 17.40 6.47 10.48
N TYR A 322 17.76 6.75 11.74
CA TYR A 322 18.87 6.13 12.43
C TYR A 322 18.67 4.63 12.58
N HIS A 323 17.50 4.20 13.05
CA HIS A 323 17.17 2.78 13.14
C HIS A 323 17.11 2.11 11.76
N CYS A 324 16.52 2.80 10.78
CA CYS A 324 16.43 2.31 9.41
C CYS A 324 17.82 1.99 8.83
N VAL A 325 18.80 2.89 9.01
CA VAL A 325 20.18 2.66 8.56
C VAL A 325 20.86 1.55 9.36
N ALA A 326 20.69 1.51 10.69
CA ALA A 326 21.25 0.43 11.51
C ALA A 326 20.70 -0.96 11.12
N ALA A 327 19.40 -1.05 10.82
CA ALA A 327 18.76 -2.27 10.33
C ALA A 327 19.35 -2.76 9.00
N GLY A 328 19.48 -1.85 8.03
CA GLY A 328 20.07 -2.15 6.73
C GLY A 328 21.52 -2.67 6.82
N PHE A 329 22.28 -2.23 7.83
CA PHE A 329 23.67 -2.65 8.02
C PHE A 329 23.84 -4.13 8.40
N PHE A 330 23.05 -4.66 9.34
CA PHE A 330 23.30 -6.02 9.85
C PHE A 330 22.79 -7.12 8.90
N ASN A 331 21.54 -7.00 8.45
CA ASN A 331 20.87 -8.08 7.71
C ASN A 331 20.83 -7.85 6.20
N LEU A 332 21.42 -6.74 5.71
CA LEU A 332 21.32 -6.30 4.31
C LEU A 332 19.86 -6.14 3.83
N LYS A 333 18.95 -5.91 4.78
CA LYS A 333 17.51 -5.71 4.57
C LYS A 333 16.93 -4.86 5.69
N ALA A 334 15.75 -4.31 5.45
CA ALA A 334 14.92 -3.65 6.46
C ALA A 334 13.46 -4.06 6.22
N GLY A 335 13.19 -5.35 6.44
CA GLY A 335 11.87 -5.96 6.32
C GLY A 335 11.09 -5.85 7.63
N VAL A 336 10.04 -6.66 7.80
CA VAL A 336 9.15 -6.59 8.99
C VAL A 336 9.92 -6.90 10.28
N TYR A 337 10.78 -7.92 10.27
CA TYR A 337 11.54 -8.35 11.44
C TYR A 337 12.42 -7.23 12.01
N GLU A 338 13.05 -6.44 11.12
CA GLU A 338 13.92 -5.33 11.50
C GLU A 338 13.16 -4.15 12.17
N PHE A 339 11.83 -4.17 12.15
CA PHE A 339 10.96 -3.22 12.87
C PHE A 339 10.12 -3.89 13.95
N THR A 340 10.59 -4.99 14.53
CA THR A 340 10.01 -5.58 15.74
C THR A 340 10.57 -4.89 17.00
N ASP A 341 9.82 -4.95 18.11
CA ASP A 341 10.29 -4.46 19.41
C ASP A 341 11.58 -5.16 19.84
N GLU A 342 11.71 -6.46 19.56
CA GLU A 342 12.92 -7.24 19.83
C GLU A 342 14.13 -6.65 19.10
N TYR A 343 14.02 -6.46 17.77
CA TYR A 343 15.12 -5.96 16.96
C TYR A 343 15.48 -4.50 17.27
N VAL A 344 14.49 -3.63 17.49
CA VAL A 344 14.70 -2.23 17.89
C VAL A 344 15.49 -2.12 19.20
N ASN A 345 15.33 -3.10 20.10
CA ASN A 345 15.97 -3.13 21.40
C ASN A 345 17.24 -3.98 21.45
N ASP A 346 17.65 -4.64 20.37
CA ASP A 346 18.88 -5.42 20.31
C ASP A 346 20.10 -4.53 20.65
N PRO A 347 20.97 -4.92 21.60
CA PRO A 347 22.10 -4.09 22.02
C PRO A 347 23.07 -3.71 20.90
N SER A 348 23.29 -4.60 19.92
CA SER A 348 24.19 -4.38 18.79
C SER A 348 23.58 -3.35 17.83
N VAL A 349 22.29 -3.46 17.57
CA VAL A 349 21.53 -2.50 16.75
C VAL A 349 21.52 -1.13 17.40
N LYS A 350 21.24 -1.05 18.72
CA LYS A 350 21.28 0.22 19.48
C LYS A 350 22.66 0.86 19.44
N ASN A 351 23.71 0.07 19.67
CA ASN A 351 25.09 0.57 19.68
C ASN A 351 25.50 1.14 18.31
N LEU A 352 25.10 0.50 17.21
CA LEU A 352 25.35 1.07 15.88
C LEU A 352 24.50 2.32 15.65
N ARG A 353 23.21 2.28 16.00
CA ARG A 353 22.27 3.39 15.86
C ARG A 353 22.75 4.66 16.57
N ASP A 354 23.37 4.52 17.74
CA ASP A 354 23.92 5.63 18.53
C ASP A 354 25.13 6.31 17.87
N LYS A 355 25.75 5.67 16.87
CA LYS A 355 26.85 6.23 16.05
C LYS A 355 26.35 6.99 14.82
N ILE A 356 25.04 7.05 14.60
CA ILE A 356 24.44 7.63 13.39
C ILE A 356 23.96 9.05 13.65
N THR A 357 24.33 9.98 12.76
CA THR A 357 23.92 11.38 12.82
C THR A 357 23.23 11.81 11.52
N LEU A 358 22.29 12.75 11.63
CA LEU A 358 21.56 13.31 10.49
C LEU A 358 21.94 14.79 10.33
N VAL A 359 22.42 15.14 9.16
CA VAL A 359 22.70 16.51 8.70
C VAL A 359 21.67 16.85 7.63
N ILE A 360 21.05 18.02 7.75
CA ILE A 360 20.06 18.49 6.78
C ILE A 360 20.73 19.41 5.76
N ASP A 361 20.47 19.17 4.47
CA ASP A 361 20.92 20.00 3.36
C ASP A 361 19.76 20.21 2.36
N GLU A 362 19.34 21.47 2.18
CA GLU A 362 18.26 21.85 1.26
C GLU A 362 18.61 21.62 -0.22
N LYS A 363 19.89 21.34 -0.54
CA LYS A 363 20.32 20.99 -1.90
C LYS A 363 20.09 19.52 -2.23
N ILE A 364 19.91 18.66 -1.23
CA ILE A 364 19.57 17.25 -1.41
C ILE A 364 18.07 17.16 -1.67
N LYS A 365 17.66 16.47 -2.75
CA LYS A 365 16.24 16.24 -3.04
C LYS A 365 15.63 15.21 -2.08
N GLU A 366 14.30 15.17 -2.00
CA GLU A 366 13.56 14.28 -1.09
C GLU A 366 13.86 12.79 -1.29
N ASP A 367 14.24 12.40 -2.51
CA ASP A 367 14.56 11.04 -2.94
C ASP A 367 16.06 10.73 -2.97
N GLN A 368 16.90 11.64 -2.45
CA GLN A 368 18.35 11.54 -2.49
C GLN A 368 18.96 11.46 -1.08
N VAL A 369 20.16 10.89 -0.99
CA VAL A 369 20.98 10.93 0.23
C VAL A 369 22.46 10.90 -0.10
N HIS A 370 23.26 11.56 0.74
CA HIS A 370 24.69 11.29 0.83
C HIS A 370 24.98 10.62 2.18
N LEU A 371 25.41 9.37 2.16
CA LEU A 371 25.76 8.62 3.36
C LEU A 371 27.28 8.45 3.45
N THR A 372 27.83 8.68 4.63
CA THR A 372 29.27 8.60 4.91
C THR A 372 29.50 7.71 6.12
N VAL A 373 30.35 6.70 5.99
CA VAL A 373 30.79 5.79 7.05
C VAL A 373 32.26 6.08 7.35
N LYS A 374 32.55 6.49 8.58
CA LYS A 374 33.92 6.65 9.08
C LYS A 374 34.32 5.42 9.86
N LEU A 375 35.45 4.81 9.49
CA LEU A 375 36.03 3.67 10.19
C LEU A 375 37.01 4.14 11.27
N THR A 376 37.11 3.39 12.38
CA THR A 376 37.99 3.69 13.51
C THR A 376 39.47 3.76 13.09
N ASP A 377 39.89 2.80 12.26
CA ASP A 377 41.27 2.69 11.75
C ASP A 377 41.25 2.45 10.22
N GLY A 378 40.65 3.37 9.46
CA GLY A 378 40.51 3.20 8.01
C GLY A 378 40.11 4.45 7.24
N PRO A 379 39.92 4.34 5.92
CA PRO A 379 39.41 5.44 5.10
C PRO A 379 37.94 5.71 5.43
N GLU A 380 37.52 6.92 5.10
CA GLU A 380 36.10 7.27 5.01
C GLU A 380 35.50 6.66 3.73
N ILE A 381 34.32 6.05 3.85
CA ILE A 381 33.58 5.48 2.73
C ILE A 381 32.31 6.30 2.55
N SER A 382 32.06 6.79 1.35
CA SER A 382 30.88 7.60 1.06
C SER A 382 30.14 7.11 -0.18
N LEU A 383 28.83 7.27 -0.17
CA LEU A 383 27.95 6.95 -1.29
C LEU A 383 26.87 8.03 -1.41
N PHE A 384 26.72 8.56 -2.62
CA PHE A 384 25.60 9.41 -3.01
C PHE A 384 24.59 8.56 -3.78
N VAL A 385 23.36 8.50 -3.29
CA VAL A 385 22.24 7.83 -3.96
C VAL A 385 21.41 8.89 -4.66
N GLU A 386 21.42 8.84 -6.00
CA GLU A 386 20.58 9.69 -6.82
C GLU A 386 19.15 9.14 -6.94
N HIS A 387 19.03 7.82 -7.08
CA HIS A 387 17.77 7.10 -7.15
C HIS A 387 17.88 5.80 -6.32
N ALA A 388 17.04 5.68 -5.30
CA ALA A 388 17.01 4.48 -4.46
C ALA A 388 16.26 3.33 -5.13
N ILE A 389 16.60 2.10 -4.78
CA ILE A 389 15.78 0.93 -5.13
C ILE A 389 14.31 1.12 -4.73
N GLY A 390 13.39 0.69 -5.59
CA GLY A 390 11.95 0.93 -5.47
C GLY A 390 11.46 2.19 -6.16
N SER A 391 12.33 3.15 -6.50
CA SER A 391 11.96 4.35 -7.27
C SER A 391 11.55 4.02 -8.72
N ALA A 392 10.99 5.00 -9.43
CA ALA A 392 10.67 4.85 -10.86
C ALA A 392 11.92 4.57 -11.71
N ASP A 393 13.06 5.16 -11.35
CA ASP A 393 14.32 5.01 -12.07
C ASP A 393 15.07 3.72 -11.70
N THR A 394 14.84 3.19 -10.49
CA THR A 394 15.42 1.93 -10.01
C THR A 394 14.33 1.03 -9.42
N PRO A 395 13.41 0.51 -10.24
CA PRO A 395 12.29 -0.30 -9.75
C PRO A 395 12.79 -1.65 -9.20
N MET A 396 12.05 -2.21 -8.24
CA MET A 396 12.30 -3.59 -7.81
C MET A 396 12.14 -4.56 -8.99
N SER A 397 12.92 -5.65 -9.03
CA SER A 397 12.69 -6.74 -10.00
C SER A 397 11.53 -7.64 -9.57
N ASP A 398 11.09 -8.52 -10.48
CA ASP A 398 10.05 -9.50 -10.16
C ASP A 398 10.54 -10.51 -9.11
N GLU A 399 11.82 -10.90 -9.15
CA GLU A 399 12.47 -11.73 -8.13
C GLU A 399 12.47 -11.04 -6.76
N GLN A 400 12.78 -9.75 -6.70
CA GLN A 400 12.78 -9.01 -5.43
C GLN A 400 11.37 -8.90 -4.82
N ILE A 401 10.32 -8.76 -5.64
CA ILE A 401 8.94 -8.79 -5.14
C ILE A 401 8.55 -10.19 -4.66
N LYS A 402 8.98 -11.25 -5.35
CA LYS A 402 8.77 -12.64 -4.91
C LYS A 402 9.50 -12.92 -3.59
N GLU A 403 10.76 -12.52 -3.47
CA GLU A 403 11.54 -12.62 -2.23
C GLU A 403 10.88 -11.85 -1.08
N LYS A 404 10.41 -10.62 -1.36
CA LYS A 404 9.64 -9.83 -0.40
C LYS A 404 8.37 -10.56 0.03
N PHE A 405 7.58 -11.12 -0.90
CA PHE A 405 6.38 -11.90 -0.58
C PHE A 405 6.71 -13.10 0.32
N LEU A 406 7.79 -13.82 0.02
CA LEU A 406 8.23 -14.96 0.84
C LEU A 406 8.64 -14.53 2.26
N ASP A 407 9.40 -13.43 2.40
CA ASP A 407 9.88 -12.89 3.68
C ASP A 407 8.71 -12.34 4.53
N VAL A 408 7.89 -11.44 3.96
CA VAL A 408 6.81 -10.76 4.69
C VAL A 408 5.73 -11.71 5.19
N THR A 409 5.46 -12.80 4.45
CA THR A 409 4.45 -13.79 4.84
C THR A 409 4.94 -14.74 5.94
N GLY A 410 6.23 -14.75 6.29
CA GLY A 410 6.79 -15.48 7.42
C GLY A 410 6.37 -16.95 7.48
N GLU A 411 5.74 -17.39 8.58
CA GLU A 411 5.16 -18.75 8.68
C GLU A 411 3.63 -18.74 8.68
N ILE A 412 2.99 -17.61 8.34
CA ILE A 412 1.52 -17.46 8.37
C ILE A 412 0.86 -18.47 7.42
N ILE A 413 1.43 -18.63 6.23
CA ILE A 413 1.05 -19.66 5.25
C ILE A 413 2.26 -20.54 4.93
N CYS A 414 2.01 -21.80 4.60
CA CYS A 414 3.10 -22.75 4.36
C CYS A 414 3.85 -22.49 3.05
N SER A 415 5.12 -22.87 2.97
CA SER A 415 5.97 -22.60 1.79
C SER A 415 5.41 -23.16 0.48
N ALA A 416 4.69 -24.29 0.53
CA ALA A 416 4.01 -24.84 -0.64
C ALA A 416 2.92 -23.88 -1.16
N ALA A 417 2.08 -23.36 -0.25
CA ALA A 417 1.03 -22.40 -0.60
C ALA A 417 1.61 -21.08 -1.13
N LYS A 418 2.74 -20.62 -0.56
CA LYS A 418 3.46 -19.44 -1.06
C LYS A 418 3.90 -19.59 -2.51
N ASN A 419 4.57 -20.71 -2.83
CA ASN A 419 5.06 -20.95 -4.18
C ASN A 419 3.89 -21.10 -5.16
N GLU A 420 2.83 -21.79 -4.76
CA GLU A 420 1.63 -21.95 -5.58
C GLU A 420 0.91 -20.61 -5.83
N LEU A 421 0.86 -19.72 -4.83
CA LEU A 421 0.33 -18.35 -5.02
C LEU A 421 1.19 -17.53 -5.98
N ILE A 422 2.52 -17.62 -5.91
CA ILE A 422 3.41 -16.95 -6.86
C ILE A 422 3.12 -17.42 -8.29
N ASP A 423 3.06 -18.73 -8.51
CA ASP A 423 2.81 -19.33 -9.82
C ASP A 423 1.40 -19.04 -10.36
N LEU A 424 0.40 -18.99 -9.47
CA LEU A 424 -0.98 -18.67 -9.80
C LEU A 424 -1.14 -17.18 -10.13
N ILE A 425 -0.48 -16.29 -9.39
CA ILE A 425 -0.53 -14.84 -9.65
C ILE A 425 0.21 -14.50 -10.95
N ASP A 426 1.28 -15.19 -11.31
CA ASP A 426 2.00 -14.95 -12.58
C ASP A 426 1.11 -15.17 -13.81
N ARG A 427 0.07 -16.00 -13.68
CA ARG A 427 -0.92 -16.32 -14.72
C ARG A 427 -2.34 -16.00 -14.27
N PHE A 428 -2.50 -14.99 -13.43
CA PHE A 428 -3.78 -14.73 -12.76
C PHE A 428 -4.95 -14.50 -13.73
N GLU A 429 -4.67 -13.94 -14.91
CA GLU A 429 -5.64 -13.74 -15.98
C GLU A 429 -6.24 -15.05 -16.54
N GLU A 430 -5.58 -16.20 -16.32
CA GLU A 430 -6.04 -17.54 -16.73
C GLU A 430 -6.89 -18.23 -15.65
N VAL A 431 -7.05 -17.61 -14.48
CA VAL A 431 -7.75 -18.21 -13.34
C VAL A 431 -9.26 -18.08 -13.52
N GLU A 432 -9.92 -19.18 -13.86
CA GLU A 432 -11.38 -19.25 -14.06
C GLU A 432 -12.19 -19.35 -12.75
N ASP A 433 -11.55 -19.77 -11.65
CA ASP A 433 -12.16 -19.92 -10.32
C ASP A 433 -11.17 -19.50 -9.23
N LEU A 434 -11.60 -18.58 -8.36
CA LEU A 434 -10.78 -18.03 -7.27
C LEU A 434 -10.79 -18.91 -6.01
N THR A 435 -11.53 -20.02 -5.98
CA THR A 435 -11.61 -20.90 -4.80
C THR A 435 -10.24 -21.33 -4.28
N SER A 436 -9.36 -21.81 -5.17
CA SER A 436 -8.00 -22.22 -4.79
C SER A 436 -7.15 -21.05 -4.31
N PHE A 437 -7.27 -19.87 -4.93
CA PHE A 437 -6.58 -18.66 -4.49
C PHE A 437 -6.89 -18.35 -3.01
N PHE A 438 -8.17 -18.34 -2.62
CA PHE A 438 -8.54 -18.06 -1.22
C PHE A 438 -8.12 -19.16 -0.25
N GLN A 439 -8.16 -20.44 -0.66
CA GLN A 439 -7.69 -21.55 0.17
C GLN A 439 -6.18 -21.44 0.48
N LEU A 440 -5.37 -21.04 -0.51
CA LEU A 440 -3.93 -20.87 -0.34
C LEU A 440 -3.58 -19.68 0.57
N CYS A 441 -4.48 -18.70 0.69
CA CYS A 441 -4.29 -17.54 1.55
C CYS A 441 -4.61 -17.81 3.03
N GLN A 442 -5.15 -18.97 3.37
CA GLN A 442 -5.48 -19.33 4.75
C GLN A 442 -4.29 -20.02 5.43
N PRO A 443 -4.13 -19.87 6.77
CA PRO A 443 -3.15 -20.63 7.52
C PRO A 443 -3.35 -22.12 7.30
N LYS A 444 -2.25 -22.87 7.38
CA LYS A 444 -2.36 -24.32 7.43
C LYS A 444 -3.22 -24.67 8.65
N GLU A 445 -4.25 -25.51 8.47
CA GLU A 445 -4.86 -26.17 9.62
C GLU A 445 -3.72 -26.89 10.36
N THR A 446 -3.33 -26.37 11.52
CA THR A 446 -2.61 -27.19 12.49
C THR A 446 -3.58 -28.29 12.83
N ALA A 447 -3.38 -29.46 12.22
CA ALA A 447 -4.08 -30.68 12.59
C ALA A 447 -4.13 -30.71 14.11
N ASN A 448 -5.34 -30.65 14.65
CA ASN A 448 -5.64 -30.60 16.07
C ASN A 448 -4.57 -31.37 16.86
N GLN A 449 -3.77 -30.65 17.67
CA GLN A 449 -3.03 -31.29 18.74
C GLN A 449 -4.10 -31.74 19.75
N TYR A 450 -4.59 -32.96 19.54
CA TYR A 450 -5.44 -33.70 20.47
C TYR A 450 -4.65 -34.14 21.71
#